data_AF-A0A3N7GGV4-F1
#
_entry.id   AF-A0A3N7GGV4-F1
#
_cell.length_a   1.000
_cell.length_b   1.000
_cell.length_c   1.000
_cell.angle_alpha   90.00
_cell.angle_beta   90.00
_cell.angle_gamma   90.00
#
_symmetry.space_group_name_H-M   'P 1'
#
loop_
_entity.id
_entity.type
_entity.pdbx_description
1 polymer ?
#
loop_
_entity_poly.entity_id
_entity_poly.type
_entity_poly.pdbx_seq_one_letter_code
_entity_poly.pdbx_strand_id
1 'polypeptide(L)'
;MPQMEPTLKKQIQESNWQVVDVTTPANYFHVLRRQIHGGFRKPLVVMSPKSLLRHKLCKSNLSEFDGVEGHPGFGKQGTKFKQLIKDRNDHSDLEEGIRRLVLCSGKVYYELDEERERVDGKDIAICRLEQLCPFPYDLVQRGLRRYPSMFSITGKWLPIQ
;
A
#
# COMPACT_ATOMS: atom_id res chain seq x y z
N MET A 1 -5.45 12.79 -20.45
CA MET A 1 -4.75 12.28 -19.25
C MET A 1 -5.65 12.53 -18.04
N PRO A 2 -5.84 11.58 -17.11
CA PRO A 2 -6.50 11.91 -15.85
C PRO A 2 -5.73 13.05 -15.18
N GLN A 3 -6.45 14.02 -14.61
CA GLN A 3 -5.82 15.14 -13.91
C GLN A 3 -5.04 14.58 -12.71
N MET A 4 -3.74 14.85 -12.65
CA MET A 4 -2.89 14.45 -11.54
C MET A 4 -2.52 15.69 -10.73
N GLU A 5 -2.44 15.52 -9.41
CA GLU A 5 -1.93 16.57 -8.51
C GLU A 5 -0.52 17.05 -8.96
N PRO A 6 -0.24 18.36 -8.93
CA PRO A 6 1.01 18.94 -9.43
C PRO A 6 2.28 18.30 -8.84
N THR A 7 2.24 17.97 -7.54
CA THR A 7 3.35 17.34 -6.82
C THR A 7 3.66 15.94 -7.33
N LEU A 8 2.62 15.13 -7.57
CA LEU A 8 2.76 13.78 -8.11
C LEU A 8 3.34 13.81 -9.53
N LYS A 9 2.90 14.78 -10.35
CA LYS A 9 3.42 14.98 -11.70
C LYS A 9 4.92 15.29 -11.69
N LYS A 10 5.37 16.16 -10.79
CA LYS A 10 6.79 16.52 -10.65
C LYS A 10 7.64 15.32 -10.19
N GLN A 11 7.20 14.60 -9.16
CA GLN A 11 7.89 13.39 -8.67
C GLN A 11 8.05 12.33 -9.77
N ILE A 12 6.98 12.09 -10.52
CA ILE A 12 7.02 11.16 -11.66
C ILE A 12 7.97 11.67 -12.72
N GLN A 13 8.02 12.97 -13.03
CA GLN A 13 8.95 13.52 -14.03
C GLN A 13 10.41 13.35 -13.62
N GLU A 14 10.74 13.63 -12.35
CA GLU A 14 12.10 13.53 -11.80
C GLU A 14 12.57 12.08 -11.61
N SER A 15 11.65 11.13 -11.39
CA SER A 15 12.00 9.72 -11.19
C SER A 15 12.08 8.98 -12.52
N ASN A 16 13.23 8.39 -12.83
CA ASN A 16 13.40 7.66 -14.09
C ASN A 16 12.63 6.33 -14.13
N TRP A 17 12.59 5.62 -13.00
CA TRP A 17 11.94 4.32 -12.87
C TRP A 17 10.80 4.36 -11.86
N GLN A 18 9.80 3.52 -12.09
CA GLN A 18 8.77 3.19 -11.10
C GLN A 18 9.14 1.87 -10.46
N VAL A 19 9.27 1.83 -9.14
CA VAL A 19 9.58 0.62 -8.38
C VAL A 19 8.44 0.36 -7.41
N VAL A 20 7.84 -0.82 -7.51
CA VAL A 20 6.71 -1.25 -6.67
C VAL A 20 7.00 -2.63 -6.08
N ASP A 21 6.53 -2.87 -4.87
CA ASP A 21 6.53 -4.18 -4.21
C ASP A 21 5.11 -4.49 -3.74
N VAL A 22 4.41 -5.30 -4.53
CA VAL A 22 2.96 -5.42 -4.45
C VAL A 22 2.52 -6.55 -3.55
N THR A 23 1.61 -6.27 -2.62
CA THR A 23 1.16 -7.26 -1.64
C THR A 23 -0.23 -7.84 -1.91
N THR A 24 -1.04 -7.25 -2.79
CA THR A 24 -2.38 -7.77 -3.12
C THR A 24 -2.57 -8.00 -4.63
N PRO A 25 -3.34 -9.04 -5.02
CA PRO A 25 -3.64 -9.29 -6.44
C PRO A 25 -4.34 -8.11 -7.13
N ALA A 26 -5.27 -7.44 -6.44
CA ALA A 26 -5.94 -6.27 -7.01
C ALA A 26 -4.97 -5.11 -7.25
N ASN A 27 -4.04 -4.84 -6.33
CA ASN A 27 -3.07 -3.76 -6.54
C ASN A 27 -2.10 -4.08 -7.68
N TYR A 28 -1.73 -5.36 -7.85
CA TYR A 28 -0.95 -5.82 -9.01
C TYR A 28 -1.72 -5.62 -10.33
N PHE A 29 -3.01 -5.97 -10.39
CA PHE A 29 -3.83 -5.69 -11.57
C PHE A 29 -3.87 -4.20 -11.91
N HIS A 30 -4.08 -3.35 -10.91
CA HIS A 30 -4.19 -1.91 -11.12
C HIS A 30 -2.86 -1.27 -11.53
N VAL A 31 -1.71 -1.77 -11.05
CA VAL A 31 -0.40 -1.23 -11.45
C VAL A 31 -0.08 -1.55 -12.91
N LEU A 32 -0.43 -2.76 -13.37
CA LEU A 32 -0.25 -3.15 -14.78
C LEU A 32 -1.13 -2.32 -15.70
N ARG A 33 -2.40 -2.10 -15.32
CA ARG A 33 -3.30 -1.22 -16.08
C ARG A 33 -2.80 0.21 -16.13
N ARG A 34 -2.30 0.73 -15.00
CA ARG A 34 -1.69 2.07 -14.92
C ARG A 34 -0.53 2.23 -15.91
N GLN A 35 0.28 1.19 -16.11
CA GLN A 35 1.40 1.21 -17.05
C GLN A 35 0.95 1.40 -18.51
N ILE A 36 -0.15 0.77 -18.92
CA ILE A 36 -0.69 0.87 -20.29
C ILE A 36 -1.50 2.15 -20.50
N HIS A 37 -2.38 2.48 -19.56
CA HIS A 37 -3.31 3.60 -19.67
C HIS A 37 -2.69 4.96 -19.29
N GLY A 38 -1.48 4.95 -18.71
CA GLY A 38 -0.75 6.18 -18.41
C GLY A 38 -0.47 7.01 -19.66
N GLY A 39 -0.42 8.34 -19.54
CA GLY A 39 -0.08 9.25 -20.65
C GLY A 39 1.42 9.33 -20.96
N PHE A 40 2.24 8.55 -20.25
CA PHE A 40 3.69 8.50 -20.41
C PHE A 40 4.18 7.05 -20.26
N ARG A 41 5.43 6.79 -20.65
CA ARG A 41 6.06 5.47 -20.56
C ARG A 41 7.35 5.60 -19.77
N LYS A 42 7.33 5.12 -18.54
CA LYS A 42 8.53 4.95 -17.70
C LYS A 42 8.63 3.48 -17.30
N PRO A 43 9.83 2.87 -17.23
CA PRO A 43 9.98 1.50 -16.80
C PRO A 43 9.31 1.24 -15.45
N LEU A 44 8.64 0.09 -15.33
CA LEU A 44 8.01 -0.38 -14.10
C LEU A 44 8.73 -1.65 -13.65
N VAL A 45 9.41 -1.57 -12.51
CA VAL A 45 10.02 -2.70 -11.82
C VAL A 45 9.02 -3.17 -10.76
N VAL A 46 8.51 -4.39 -10.93
CA VAL A 46 7.60 -5.02 -9.97
C VAL A 46 8.37 -6.08 -9.20
N MET A 47 8.57 -5.83 -7.91
CA MET A 47 8.98 -6.85 -6.96
C MET A 47 7.70 -7.57 -6.52
N SER A 48 7.55 -8.83 -6.90
CA SER A 48 6.45 -9.66 -6.43
C SER A 48 7.04 -10.97 -5.90
N PRO A 49 7.09 -11.18 -4.58
CA PRO A 49 7.68 -12.37 -4.03
C PRO A 49 6.88 -13.62 -4.38
N LYS A 50 7.57 -14.66 -4.87
CA LYS A 50 6.97 -15.94 -5.31
C LYS A 50 6.07 -16.58 -4.24
N SER A 51 6.39 -16.38 -2.96
CA SER A 51 5.61 -16.90 -1.83
C SER A 51 4.17 -16.38 -1.80
N LEU A 52 3.93 -15.14 -2.27
CA LEU A 52 2.60 -14.54 -2.24
C LEU A 52 1.62 -15.14 -3.26
N LEU A 53 2.13 -15.84 -4.28
CA LEU A 53 1.29 -16.48 -5.30
C LEU A 53 0.37 -17.56 -4.73
N ARG A 54 0.73 -18.16 -3.59
CA ARG A 54 -0.04 -19.23 -2.94
C ARG A 54 -0.40 -18.92 -1.49
N HIS A 55 -0.13 -17.70 -1.04
CA HIS A 55 -0.37 -17.31 0.34
C HIS A 55 -1.87 -17.21 0.62
N LYS A 56 -2.34 -17.83 1.72
CA LYS A 56 -3.78 -17.96 2.02
C LYS A 56 -4.49 -16.61 2.16
N LEU A 57 -3.79 -15.63 2.73
CA LEU A 57 -4.28 -14.26 2.95
C LEU A 57 -4.01 -13.31 1.77
N CYS A 58 -3.23 -13.74 0.76
CA CYS A 58 -2.96 -12.94 -0.44
C CYS A 58 -4.04 -13.20 -1.49
N LYS A 59 -5.25 -12.71 -1.20
CA LYS A 59 -6.42 -12.82 -2.08
C LYS A 59 -7.11 -11.47 -2.18
N SER A 60 -7.71 -11.21 -3.33
CA SER A 60 -8.54 -10.04 -3.56
C SER A 60 -9.93 -10.47 -3.99
N ASN A 61 -10.95 -9.76 -3.52
CA ASN A 61 -12.31 -9.96 -3.98
C ASN A 61 -12.48 -9.35 -5.37
N LEU A 62 -13.42 -9.87 -6.18
CA LEU A 62 -13.65 -9.36 -7.53
C LEU A 62 -14.03 -7.86 -7.52
N SER A 63 -14.75 -7.44 -6.50
CA SER A 63 -15.14 -6.05 -6.24
C SER A 63 -13.98 -5.10 -5.92
N GLU A 64 -12.75 -5.60 -5.74
CA GLU A 64 -11.54 -4.78 -5.60
C GLU A 64 -10.88 -4.48 -6.96
N PHE A 65 -11.35 -5.11 -8.04
CA PHE A 65 -10.88 -4.89 -9.41
C PHE A 65 -11.77 -3.89 -10.17
N ASP A 66 -13.01 -3.74 -9.73
CA ASP A 66 -13.98 -2.78 -10.25
C ASP A 66 -14.34 -1.71 -9.19
N GLY A 67 -15.17 -0.75 -9.60
CA GLY A 67 -15.61 0.35 -8.74
C GLY A 67 -17.11 0.38 -8.62
N VAL A 68 -17.77 -0.77 -8.70
CA VAL A 68 -19.23 -0.82 -8.72
C VAL A 68 -19.75 -0.56 -7.30
N GLU A 69 -20.55 0.50 -7.16
CA GLU A 69 -21.21 0.85 -5.91
C GLU A 69 -22.09 -0.31 -5.41
N GLY A 70 -22.08 -0.54 -4.09
CA GLY A 70 -22.86 -1.61 -3.45
C GLY A 70 -22.13 -2.95 -3.29
N HIS A 71 -20.95 -3.13 -3.89
CA HIS A 71 -20.15 -4.34 -3.66
C HIS A 71 -19.30 -4.27 -2.37
N PRO A 72 -19.01 -5.40 -1.68
CA PRO A 72 -18.22 -5.43 -0.44
C PRO A 72 -16.79 -4.88 -0.54
N GLY A 73 -16.25 -4.75 -1.76
CA GLY A 73 -14.91 -4.23 -2.05
C GLY A 73 -14.90 -2.77 -2.50
N PHE A 74 -16.08 -2.14 -2.63
CA PHE A 74 -16.21 -0.74 -3.01
C PHE A 74 -15.48 0.14 -1.97
N GLY A 75 -14.55 0.97 -2.44
CA GLY A 75 -13.71 1.82 -1.58
C GLY A 75 -12.48 1.14 -0.93
N LYS A 76 -12.44 -0.19 -0.80
CA LYS A 76 -11.33 -0.92 -0.15
C LYS A 76 -10.03 -0.89 -0.95
N GLN A 77 -10.09 -1.17 -2.25
CA GLN A 77 -8.99 -0.92 -3.20
C GLN A 77 -9.40 0.19 -4.19
N GLY A 78 -10.68 0.21 -4.58
CA GLY A 78 -11.20 1.07 -5.63
C GLY A 78 -10.67 0.68 -7.01
N THR A 79 -10.87 1.55 -8.00
CA THR A 79 -10.50 1.31 -9.42
C THR A 79 -9.05 1.67 -9.76
N LYS A 80 -8.19 1.85 -8.76
CA LYS A 80 -6.84 2.42 -8.96
C LYS A 80 -5.77 1.73 -8.12
N PHE A 81 -4.54 1.90 -8.58
CA PHE A 81 -3.36 1.50 -7.85
C PHE A 81 -3.22 2.34 -6.56
N LYS A 82 -2.98 1.66 -5.45
CA LYS A 82 -2.69 2.26 -4.15
C LYS A 82 -1.19 2.21 -3.92
N GLN A 83 -0.58 3.38 -3.79
CA GLN A 83 0.86 3.53 -3.50
C GLN A 83 1.19 3.23 -2.03
N LEU A 84 0.22 3.51 -1.15
CA LEU A 84 0.26 3.20 0.28
C LEU A 84 -1.09 2.55 0.62
N ILE A 85 -1.07 1.34 1.19
CA ILE A 85 -2.25 0.70 1.75
C ILE A 85 -2.20 0.87 3.27
N LYS A 86 -3.28 1.44 3.82
CA LYS A 86 -3.42 1.65 5.26
C LYS A 86 -3.59 0.31 5.99
N ASP A 87 -3.41 0.34 7.30
CA ASP A 87 -3.73 -0.80 8.14
C ASP A 87 -5.19 -1.22 7.97
N ARG A 88 -5.46 -2.51 8.21
CA ARG A 88 -6.79 -3.12 8.07
C ARG A 88 -7.79 -2.70 9.16
N ASN A 89 -7.32 -1.98 10.16
CA ASN A 89 -8.17 -1.44 11.20
C ASN A 89 -9.08 -0.37 10.57
N ASP A 90 -10.36 -0.71 10.39
CA ASP A 90 -11.43 0.18 9.91
C ASP A 90 -11.80 1.26 10.95
N HIS A 91 -10.80 1.80 11.63
CA HIS A 91 -11.01 2.83 12.64
C HIS A 91 -11.07 4.22 12.01
N SER A 92 -11.71 5.11 12.77
CA SER A 92 -11.89 6.55 12.59
C SER A 92 -10.75 7.27 11.84
N ASP A 93 -11.02 8.46 11.33
CA ASP A 93 -9.99 9.30 10.72
C ASP A 93 -8.82 9.63 11.65
N LEU A 94 -9.03 9.54 12.96
CA LEU A 94 -8.04 9.62 14.02
C LEU A 94 -8.08 8.36 14.90
N GLU A 95 -6.90 7.81 15.18
CA GLU A 95 -6.72 6.60 15.98
C GLU A 95 -5.76 6.86 17.14
N GLU A 96 -6.29 7.34 18.27
CA GLU A 96 -5.51 7.71 19.46
C GLU A 96 -4.93 6.51 20.23
N GLY A 97 -5.48 5.31 20.02
CA GLY A 97 -5.02 4.09 20.69
C GLY A 97 -3.72 3.49 20.14
N ILE A 98 -3.26 3.99 18.99
CA ILE A 98 -2.08 3.45 18.29
C ILE A 98 -0.82 4.14 18.80
N ARG A 99 0.10 3.34 19.36
CA ARG A 99 1.38 3.82 19.92
C ARG A 99 2.54 3.63 18.94
N ARG A 100 2.43 2.65 18.04
CA ARG A 100 3.48 2.30 17.08
C ARG A 100 2.91 2.16 15.67
N LEU A 101 3.55 2.85 14.72
CA LEU A 101 3.30 2.65 13.29
C LEU A 101 4.46 1.88 12.66
N VAL A 102 4.15 0.77 12.00
CA VAL A 102 5.10 0.00 11.21
C VAL A 102 4.85 0.28 9.74
N LEU A 103 5.87 0.81 9.06
CA LEU A 103 5.89 0.92 7.60
C LEU A 103 6.66 -0.29 7.05
N CYS A 104 6.00 -1.05 6.19
CA CYS A 104 6.58 -2.25 5.60
C CYS A 104 6.24 -2.34 4.11
N SER A 105 6.89 -3.25 3.40
CA SER A 105 6.65 -3.47 1.98
C SER A 105 6.87 -4.93 1.60
N GLY A 106 6.11 -5.39 0.62
CA GLY A 106 6.16 -6.78 0.18
C GLY A 106 5.67 -7.78 1.23
N LYS A 107 6.18 -9.02 1.10
CA LYS A 107 5.68 -10.18 1.87
C LYS A 107 5.79 -10.04 3.39
N VAL A 108 6.71 -9.21 3.89
CA VAL A 108 6.95 -9.05 5.33
C VAL A 108 5.71 -8.56 6.06
N TYR A 109 4.78 -7.89 5.35
CA TYR A 109 3.48 -7.53 5.89
C TYR A 109 2.77 -8.73 6.52
N TYR A 110 2.67 -9.86 5.82
CA TYR A 110 1.91 -11.02 6.29
C TYR A 110 2.52 -11.62 7.56
N GLU A 111 3.86 -11.70 7.62
CA GLU A 111 4.58 -12.16 8.82
C GLU A 111 4.34 -11.21 10.00
N LEU A 112 4.40 -9.90 9.78
CA LEU A 112 4.15 -8.90 10.83
C LEU A 112 2.69 -8.91 11.31
N ASP A 113 1.76 -9.16 10.40
CA ASP A 113 0.33 -9.16 10.65
C ASP A 113 -0.10 -10.39 11.45
N GLU A 114 0.46 -11.56 11.13
CA GLU A 114 0.30 -12.81 11.91
C GLU A 114 0.91 -12.66 13.31
N GLU A 115 2.11 -12.09 13.41
CA GLU A 115 2.75 -11.85 14.71
C GLU A 115 1.98 -10.85 15.56
N ARG A 116 1.41 -9.80 14.95
CA ARG A 116 0.53 -8.84 15.64
C ARG A 116 -0.69 -9.53 16.24
N GLU A 117 -1.35 -10.43 15.49
CA GLU A 117 -2.48 -11.22 16.00
C GLU A 117 -2.06 -12.13 17.15
N ARG A 118 -0.89 -12.78 17.03
CA ARG A 118 -0.36 -13.70 18.05
C ARG A 118 -0.12 -13.01 19.40
N VAL A 119 0.31 -11.75 19.39
CA VAL A 119 0.58 -10.97 20.60
C VAL A 119 -0.59 -10.07 21.05
N ASP A 120 -1.75 -10.16 20.39
CA ASP A 120 -2.91 -9.26 20.58
C ASP A 120 -2.52 -7.77 20.55
N GLY A 121 -1.64 -7.40 19.59
CA GLY A 121 -1.02 -6.09 19.47
C GLY A 121 -1.96 -5.01 18.91
N LYS A 122 -2.99 -4.64 19.67
CA LYS A 122 -4.03 -3.67 19.28
C LYS A 122 -3.53 -2.21 19.18
N ASP A 123 -2.38 -1.90 19.77
CA ASP A 123 -1.76 -0.57 19.75
C ASP A 123 -0.74 -0.39 18.59
N ILE A 124 -0.70 -1.35 17.66
CA ILE A 124 0.21 -1.38 16.52
C ILE A 124 -0.57 -1.27 15.21
N ALA A 125 -0.30 -0.22 14.45
CA ALA A 125 -0.78 -0.08 13.08
C ALA A 125 0.30 -0.53 12.09
N ILE A 126 -0.09 -1.30 11.06
CA ILE A 126 0.81 -1.78 10.02
C ILE A 126 0.36 -1.23 8.67
N CYS A 127 1.15 -0.30 8.12
CA CYS A 127 0.91 0.29 6.80
C CYS A 127 1.87 -0.30 5.76
N ARG A 128 1.36 -0.53 4.56
CA ARG A 128 2.09 -1.13 3.44
C ARG A 128 2.46 -0.08 2.39
N LEU A 129 3.75 0.09 2.15
CA LEU A 129 4.31 0.86 1.06
C LEU A 129 4.40 -0.02 -0.18
N GLU A 130 3.47 0.16 -1.11
CA GLU A 130 3.41 -0.61 -2.35
C GLU A 130 4.26 0.05 -3.45
N GLN A 131 4.46 1.37 -3.38
CA GLN A 131 5.33 2.12 -4.28
C GLN A 131 6.54 2.65 -3.53
N LEU A 132 7.73 2.21 -3.94
CA LEU A 132 9.00 2.63 -3.38
C LEU A 132 9.58 3.82 -4.14
N CYS A 133 9.38 3.83 -5.47
CA CYS A 133 9.82 4.91 -6.34
C CYS A 133 8.73 5.24 -7.38
N PRO A 134 8.35 6.52 -7.55
CA PRO A 134 8.63 7.63 -6.64
C PRO A 134 8.04 7.39 -5.24
N PHE A 135 8.71 7.84 -4.18
CA PHE A 135 8.25 7.65 -2.82
C PHE A 135 7.02 8.53 -2.51
N PRO A 136 5.92 7.97 -1.98
CA PRO A 136 4.66 8.70 -1.78
C PRO A 136 4.65 9.52 -0.48
N TYR A 137 5.49 10.56 -0.42
CA TYR A 137 5.66 11.41 0.78
C TYR A 137 4.33 11.98 1.31
N ASP A 138 3.46 12.44 0.41
CA ASP A 138 2.19 13.05 0.77
C ASP A 138 1.23 12.05 1.43
N LEU A 139 1.19 10.81 0.94
CA LEU A 139 0.36 9.75 1.51
C LEU A 139 0.91 9.27 2.84
N VAL A 140 2.24 9.12 2.95
CA VAL A 140 2.89 8.74 4.22
C VAL A 140 2.66 9.83 5.27
N GLN A 141 2.86 11.10 4.92
CA GLN A 141 2.60 12.21 5.83
C GLN A 141 1.15 12.26 6.31
N ARG A 142 0.17 12.04 5.42
CA ARG A 142 -1.25 11.93 5.80
C ARG A 142 -1.50 10.72 6.70
N GLY A 143 -0.85 9.59 6.43
CA GLY A 143 -0.92 8.40 7.28
C GLY A 143 -0.37 8.64 8.68
N LEU A 144 0.73 9.39 8.81
CA LEU A 144 1.31 9.75 10.11
C LEU A 144 0.35 10.61 10.94
N ARG A 145 -0.33 11.57 10.31
CA ARG A 145 -1.28 12.46 11.00
C ARG A 145 -2.51 11.74 11.58
N ARG A 146 -2.84 10.55 11.07
CA ARG A 146 -3.94 9.71 11.60
C ARG A 146 -3.66 9.19 13.02
N TYR A 147 -2.39 9.08 13.41
CA TYR A 147 -1.96 8.48 14.68
C TYR A 147 -1.29 9.53 15.57
N PRO A 148 -2.05 10.44 16.20
CA PRO A 148 -1.50 11.56 16.96
C PRO A 148 -0.73 11.11 18.22
N SER A 149 -1.15 10.00 18.85
CA SER A 149 -0.57 9.46 20.08
C SER A 149 0.66 8.57 19.85
N MET A 150 1.12 8.47 18.61
CA MET A 150 2.23 7.59 18.23
C MET A 150 3.57 8.17 18.70
N PHE A 151 4.42 7.33 19.30
CA PHE A 151 5.76 7.72 19.71
C PHE A 151 6.88 7.08 18.85
N SER A 152 6.57 6.00 18.11
CA SER A 152 7.58 5.24 17.38
C SER A 152 7.14 4.84 15.97
N ILE A 153 8.01 5.10 14.99
CA ILE A 153 7.89 4.66 13.60
C ILE A 153 9.02 3.68 13.32
N THR A 154 8.69 2.49 12.80
CA THR A 154 9.70 1.49 12.39
C THR A 154 9.52 1.12 10.93
N GLY A 155 10.61 1.21 10.15
CA GLY A 155 10.67 0.69 8.78
C GLY A 155 11.26 -0.72 8.78
N LYS A 156 10.52 -1.71 8.27
CA LYS A 156 11.03 -3.07 8.06
C LYS A 156 11.04 -3.42 6.58
N TRP A 157 12.23 -3.76 6.10
CA TRP A 157 12.50 -4.24 4.75
C TRP A 157 13.29 -5.53 4.91
N LEU A 158 12.80 -6.64 4.37
CA LEU A 158 13.59 -7.88 4.36
C LEU A 158 14.79 -7.65 3.42
N PRO A 159 16.02 -8.03 3.83
CA PRO A 159 17.12 -8.10 2.89
C PRO A 159 16.76 -9.12 1.79
N ILE A 160 17.04 -8.75 0.54
CA ILE A 160 16.96 -9.67 -0.59
C ILE A 160 18.02 -10.75 -0.31
N GLN A 161 17.59 -11.93 0.14
CA GLN A 161 18.45 -13.11 0.26
C GLN A 161 18.64 -13.75 -1.11
#